data_AF-E7QQC2-F1
#
_entry.id   AF-E7QQC2-F1
#
_cell.length_a   1.000
_cell.length_b   1.000
_cell.length_c   1.000
_cell.angle_alpha   90.00
_cell.angle_beta   90.00
_cell.angle_gamma   90.00
#
_symmetry.space_group_name_H-M   'P 1'
#
loop_
_entity.id
_entity.type
_entity.pdbx_description
1 polymer ?
#
loop_
_entity_poly.entity_id
_entity_poly.type
_entity_poly.pdbx_seq_one_letter_code
_entity_poly.pdbx_strand_id
1 'polypeptide(L)'
;MRVTHPDLTVTDGESRTGGRVIALIGLLLSMVVIIDLFLRAESVWFPEFIIEMTLSAMLVFVGYRLTRSDLDATTLRRVDVSCLKGMVALGIFAAGVIVTAKVSGWHIANPYFLAQTLVTSGALLGLVVGIAGLVGPLRPDPGDSRDESDASSADPEELPSTEPTDSALTRLPTADVDDIDVPSGVMDDWLDVLADRRCRYVLRMAMDAPDGVLTVEELTSGDELRSMSLEANLRHVTLPKLWDVHLIDYDDRTGTVRYDAPPAFETLFEVVERYRQ
;
A
#
# COMPACT_ATOMS: atom_id res chain seq x y z
N MET A 1 -7.44 27.19 -35.15
CA MET A 1 -7.21 25.75 -34.98
C MET A 1 -7.66 25.39 -33.58
N ARG A 2 -8.80 24.71 -33.43
CA ARG A 2 -9.31 24.25 -32.13
C ARG A 2 -8.60 22.95 -31.79
N VAL A 3 -7.79 22.96 -30.74
CA VAL A 3 -7.19 21.76 -30.16
C VAL A 3 -8.30 21.06 -29.36
N THR A 4 -8.84 20.00 -29.94
CA THR A 4 -9.75 19.08 -29.26
C THR A 4 -8.94 18.33 -28.21
N HIS A 5 -9.17 18.61 -26.93
CA HIS A 5 -8.64 17.80 -25.85
C HIS A 5 -9.27 16.40 -25.96
N PRO A 6 -8.48 15.32 -25.97
CA PRO A 6 -9.02 13.98 -25.91
C PRO A 6 -9.76 13.83 -24.57
N ASP A 7 -11.05 13.52 -24.66
CA ASP A 7 -11.87 13.05 -23.54
C ASP A 7 -11.21 11.80 -22.96
N LEU A 8 -10.38 11.99 -21.93
CA LEU A 8 -9.93 10.95 -21.03
C LEU A 8 -11.11 10.58 -20.13
N THR A 9 -12.07 9.83 -20.68
CA THR A 9 -13.00 9.05 -19.88
C THR A 9 -12.22 7.89 -19.27
N VAL A 10 -11.38 8.21 -18.28
CA VAL A 10 -10.85 7.20 -17.37
C VAL A 10 -12.05 6.66 -16.62
N THR A 11 -12.41 5.41 -16.90
CA THR A 11 -13.45 4.69 -16.17
C THR A 11 -12.91 4.38 -14.76
N ASP A 12 -12.93 5.39 -13.88
CA ASP A 12 -12.46 5.36 -12.49
C ASP A 12 -13.27 4.43 -11.55
N GLY A 13 -14.22 3.67 -12.10
CA GLY A 13 -15.14 2.84 -11.32
C GLY A 13 -14.63 1.43 -10.98
N GLU A 14 -13.67 0.88 -11.71
CA GLU A 14 -13.49 -0.58 -11.75
C GLU A 14 -12.45 -1.16 -10.77
N SER A 15 -11.56 -0.35 -10.17
CA SER A 15 -10.36 -0.90 -9.49
C SER A 15 -10.41 -1.03 -7.96
N ARG A 16 -11.48 -0.59 -7.26
CA ARG A 16 -11.55 -0.59 -5.78
C ARG A 16 -12.38 -1.72 -5.16
N THR A 17 -12.46 -2.88 -5.81
CA THR A 17 -13.33 -3.98 -5.35
C THR A 17 -12.68 -4.95 -4.36
N GLY A 18 -11.36 -5.12 -4.32
CA GLY A 18 -10.75 -6.25 -3.59
C GLY A 18 -11.08 -6.31 -2.09
N GLY A 19 -10.87 -5.21 -1.34
CA GLY A 19 -11.14 -5.19 0.10
C GLY A 19 -12.61 -5.40 0.46
N ARG A 20 -13.53 -5.08 -0.46
CA ARG A 20 -14.97 -5.33 -0.28
C ARG A 20 -15.29 -6.81 -0.31
N VAL A 21 -14.57 -7.62 -1.09
CA VAL A 21 -14.80 -9.06 -1.19
C VAL A 21 -14.52 -9.75 0.16
N ILE A 22 -13.38 -9.45 0.79
CA ILE A 22 -13.05 -10.00 2.11
C ILE A 22 -14.09 -9.58 3.16
N ALA A 23 -14.51 -8.32 3.16
CA ALA A 23 -15.52 -7.84 4.08
C ALA A 23 -16.88 -8.56 3.88
N LEU A 24 -17.29 -8.78 2.63
CA LEU A 24 -18.50 -9.55 2.30
C LEU A 24 -18.40 -11.02 2.72
N ILE A 25 -17.22 -11.65 2.56
CA ILE A 25 -16.97 -13.01 3.03
C ILE A 25 -17.13 -13.07 4.55
N GLY A 26 -16.52 -12.14 5.30
CA GLY A 26 -16.67 -12.07 6.75
C GLY A 26 -18.13 -11.85 7.20
N LEU A 27 -18.89 -11.03 6.47
CA LEU A 27 -20.30 -10.77 6.76
C LEU A 27 -21.17 -12.01 6.48
N LEU A 28 -20.94 -12.70 5.35
CA LEU A 28 -21.63 -13.95 5.03
C LEU A 28 -21.33 -15.04 6.07
N LEU A 29 -20.07 -15.18 6.50
CA LEU A 29 -19.71 -16.13 7.56
C LEU A 29 -20.40 -15.79 8.88
N SER A 30 -20.41 -14.52 9.29
CA SER A 30 -21.15 -14.06 10.47
C SER A 30 -22.66 -14.36 10.37
N MET A 31 -23.26 -14.17 9.20
CA MET A 31 -24.67 -14.50 8.97
C MET A 31 -24.94 -16.00 9.13
N VAL A 32 -24.05 -16.87 8.64
CA VAL A 32 -24.17 -18.33 8.81
C VAL A 32 -24.09 -18.70 10.29
N VAL A 33 -23.17 -18.11 11.05
CA VAL A 33 -23.05 -18.31 12.51
C VAL A 33 -24.34 -17.92 13.24
N ILE A 34 -24.93 -16.78 12.88
CA ILE A 34 -26.19 -16.31 13.46
C ILE A 34 -27.33 -17.28 13.13
N ILE A 35 -27.44 -17.74 11.88
CA ILE A 35 -28.46 -18.71 11.47
C ILE A 35 -28.31 -20.02 12.25
N ASP A 36 -27.09 -20.55 12.38
CA ASP A 36 -26.86 -21.80 13.11
C ASP A 36 -27.19 -21.64 14.61
N LEU A 37 -26.88 -20.48 15.21
CA LEU A 37 -27.28 -20.15 16.58
C LEU A 37 -28.81 -20.22 16.75
N PHE A 38 -29.58 -19.67 15.81
CA PHE A 38 -31.04 -19.73 15.86
C PHE A 38 -31.59 -21.14 15.66
N LEU A 39 -30.98 -21.92 14.76
CA LEU A 39 -31.42 -23.29 14.48
C LEU A 39 -31.06 -24.29 15.60
N ARG A 40 -30.03 -23.99 16.41
CA ARG A 40 -29.47 -24.93 17.40
C ARG A 40 -29.41 -24.38 18.82
N ALA A 41 -30.29 -23.44 19.16
CA ALA A 41 -30.29 -22.72 20.44
C ALA A 41 -30.21 -23.62 21.70
N GLU A 42 -30.57 -24.91 21.61
CA GLU A 42 -30.57 -25.85 22.74
C GLU A 42 -29.20 -26.51 23.03
N SER A 43 -28.21 -26.46 22.12
CA SER A 43 -26.99 -27.27 22.25
C SER A 43 -25.67 -26.56 22.00
N VAL A 44 -25.67 -25.25 21.73
CA VAL A 44 -24.43 -24.53 21.39
C VAL A 44 -23.67 -24.18 22.67
N TRP A 45 -22.44 -24.67 22.79
CA TRP A 45 -21.52 -24.25 23.83
C TRP A 45 -21.08 -22.80 23.55
N PHE A 46 -21.43 -21.89 24.46
CA PHE A 46 -21.06 -20.46 24.40
C PHE A 46 -19.62 -20.14 23.92
N PRO A 47 -18.54 -20.84 24.34
CA PRO A 47 -17.19 -20.51 23.89
C PRO A 47 -16.97 -20.72 22.38
N GLU A 48 -17.59 -21.73 21.77
CA GLU A 48 -17.44 -22.00 20.33
C GLU A 48 -18.01 -20.85 19.50
N PHE A 49 -19.19 -20.36 19.90
CA PHE A 49 -19.84 -19.21 19.27
C PHE A 49 -19.00 -17.93 19.39
N ILE A 50 -18.39 -17.69 20.55
CA ILE A 50 -17.55 -16.50 20.77
C ILE A 50 -16.34 -16.52 19.84
N ILE A 51 -15.67 -17.67 19.71
CA ILE A 51 -14.51 -17.81 18.81
C ILE A 51 -14.94 -17.49 17.38
N GLU A 52 -16.04 -18.08 16.92
CA GLU A 52 -16.47 -17.95 15.54
C GLU A 52 -16.95 -16.53 15.17
N MET A 53 -17.68 -15.89 16.10
CA MET A 53 -18.04 -14.48 15.99
C MET A 53 -16.78 -13.59 15.95
N THR A 54 -15.77 -13.89 16.77
CA THR A 54 -14.53 -13.13 16.81
C THR A 54 -13.74 -13.27 15.51
N LEU A 55 -13.63 -14.47 14.95
CA LEU A 55 -12.94 -14.71 13.67
C LEU A 55 -13.67 -14.02 12.51
N SER A 56 -15.00 -14.08 12.48
CA SER A 56 -15.80 -13.41 11.45
C SER A 56 -15.69 -11.89 11.56
N ALA A 57 -15.77 -11.33 12.77
CA ALA A 57 -15.57 -9.91 13.01
C ALA A 57 -14.16 -9.46 12.63
N MET A 58 -13.13 -10.28 12.91
CA MET A 58 -11.76 -10.02 12.50
C MET A 58 -11.62 -9.96 10.98
N LEU A 59 -12.24 -10.89 10.23
CA LEU A 59 -12.26 -10.84 8.75
C LEU A 59 -12.93 -9.57 8.22
N VAL A 60 -14.07 -9.17 8.78
CA VAL A 60 -14.75 -7.92 8.40
C VAL A 60 -13.88 -6.70 8.68
N PHE A 61 -13.26 -6.64 9.86
CA PHE A 61 -12.38 -5.54 10.26
C PHE A 61 -11.16 -5.44 9.34
N VAL A 62 -10.52 -6.57 9.03
CA VAL A 62 -9.36 -6.60 8.14
C VAL A 62 -9.76 -6.22 6.71
N GLY A 63 -10.86 -6.76 6.18
CA GLY A 63 -11.38 -6.38 4.87
C GLY A 63 -11.70 -4.89 4.77
N TYR A 64 -12.31 -4.33 5.83
CA TYR A 64 -12.56 -2.88 5.93
C TYR A 64 -11.26 -2.07 5.95
N ARG A 65 -10.26 -2.48 6.74
CA ARG A 65 -8.95 -1.82 6.80
C ARG A 65 -8.22 -1.89 5.47
N LEU A 66 -8.25 -3.03 4.78
CA LEU A 66 -7.67 -3.20 3.44
C LEU A 66 -8.36 -2.32 2.39
N THR A 67 -9.68 -2.13 2.50
CA THR A 67 -10.43 -1.23 1.61
C THR A 67 -10.03 0.24 1.80
N ARG A 68 -9.62 0.62 3.01
CA ARG A 68 -9.20 1.99 3.33
C ARG A 68 -7.72 2.24 3.06
N SER A 69 -6.89 1.20 3.03
CA SER A 69 -5.48 1.33 2.68
C SER A 69 -5.30 1.63 1.20
N ASP A 70 -4.34 2.48 0.90
CA ASP A 70 -3.96 2.93 -0.46
C ASP A 70 -3.14 1.86 -1.20
N LEU A 71 -3.48 0.59 -0.98
CA LEU A 71 -2.80 -0.55 -1.59
C LEU A 71 -3.19 -0.65 -3.06
N ASP A 72 -2.21 -1.00 -3.88
CA ASP A 72 -2.44 -1.24 -5.29
C ASP A 72 -3.47 -2.36 -5.52
N ALA A 73 -4.29 -2.23 -6.55
CA ALA A 73 -5.36 -3.17 -6.86
C ALA A 73 -4.82 -4.59 -7.11
N THR A 74 -3.62 -4.70 -7.69
CA THR A 74 -2.97 -6.00 -7.93
C THR A 74 -2.57 -6.69 -6.63
N THR A 75 -2.13 -5.91 -5.65
CA THR A 75 -1.77 -6.36 -4.31
C THR A 75 -3.00 -6.87 -3.56
N LEU A 76 -4.09 -6.09 -3.58
CA LEU A 76 -5.37 -6.48 -3.00
C LEU A 76 -5.87 -7.80 -3.58
N ARG A 77 -5.82 -7.94 -4.91
CA ARG A 77 -6.24 -9.16 -5.61
C ARG A 77 -5.41 -10.38 -5.21
N ARG A 78 -4.10 -10.22 -4.96
CA ARG A 78 -3.26 -11.32 -4.46
C ARG A 78 -3.66 -11.76 -3.05
N VAL A 79 -3.97 -10.82 -2.16
CA VAL A 79 -4.45 -11.11 -0.80
C VAL A 79 -5.78 -11.84 -0.85
N ASP A 80 -6.73 -11.39 -1.69
CA ASP A 80 -8.03 -12.05 -1.87
C ASP A 80 -7.87 -13.49 -2.37
N VAL A 81 -7.02 -13.69 -3.38
CA VAL A 81 -6.74 -15.03 -3.93
C VAL A 81 -6.07 -15.93 -2.89
N SER A 82 -5.18 -15.38 -2.05
CA SER A 82 -4.54 -16.13 -0.97
C SER A 82 -5.55 -16.57 0.09
N CYS A 83 -6.44 -15.67 0.50
CA CYS A 83 -7.55 -15.95 1.42
C CYS A 83 -8.47 -17.06 0.87
N LEU A 84 -8.89 -16.95 -0.40
CA LEU A 84 -9.73 -17.95 -1.06
C LEU A 84 -9.04 -19.32 -1.14
N LYS A 85 -7.75 -19.37 -1.47
CA LYS A 85 -6.95 -20.60 -1.49
C LYS A 85 -6.91 -21.26 -0.10
N GLY A 86 -6.73 -20.47 0.96
CA GLY A 86 -6.75 -20.97 2.33
C GLY A 86 -8.09 -21.58 2.72
N MET A 87 -9.21 -20.92 2.38
CA MET A 87 -10.57 -21.45 2.61
C MET A 87 -10.79 -22.79 1.89
N VAL A 88 -10.43 -22.87 0.61
CA VAL A 88 -10.61 -24.08 -0.20
C VAL A 88 -9.75 -25.22 0.33
N ALA A 89 -8.49 -24.95 0.67
CA ALA A 89 -7.57 -25.96 1.19
C ALA A 89 -8.08 -26.58 2.50
N LEU A 90 -8.45 -25.76 3.49
CA LEU A 90 -8.97 -26.28 4.77
C LEU A 90 -10.39 -26.83 4.67
N GLY A 91 -11.21 -26.35 3.73
CA GLY A 91 -12.52 -26.94 3.44
C GLY A 91 -12.41 -28.37 2.88
N ILE A 92 -11.50 -28.60 1.93
CA ILE A 92 -11.22 -29.94 1.40
C ILE A 92 -10.67 -30.84 2.51
N PHE A 93 -9.76 -30.34 3.33
CA PHE A 93 -9.22 -31.07 4.48
C PHE A 93 -10.33 -31.48 5.46
N ALA A 94 -11.22 -30.55 5.82
CA ALA A 94 -12.36 -30.83 6.70
C ALA A 94 -13.27 -31.92 6.13
N ALA A 95 -13.59 -31.84 4.84
CA ALA A 95 -14.40 -32.85 4.16
C ALA A 95 -13.71 -34.24 4.22
N GLY A 96 -12.39 -34.29 4.02
CA GLY A 96 -11.59 -35.50 4.16
C GLY A 96 -11.70 -36.10 5.57
N VAL A 97 -11.51 -35.29 6.62
CA VAL A 97 -11.64 -35.73 8.03
C VAL A 97 -13.03 -36.29 8.32
N ILE A 98 -14.09 -35.62 7.85
CA ILE A 98 -15.47 -36.07 8.05
C ILE A 98 -15.72 -37.43 7.37
N VAL A 99 -15.24 -37.61 6.13
CA VAL A 99 -15.36 -38.88 5.40
C VAL A 99 -14.58 -39.99 6.12
N THR A 100 -13.33 -39.72 6.52
CA THR A 100 -12.50 -40.70 7.23
C THR A 100 -13.12 -41.11 8.57
N ALA A 101 -13.66 -40.16 9.34
CA ALA A 101 -14.33 -40.46 10.60
C ALA A 101 -15.56 -41.36 10.38
N LYS A 102 -16.35 -41.08 9.34
CA LYS A 102 -17.52 -41.88 8.97
C LYS A 102 -17.15 -43.32 8.59
N VAL A 103 -16.06 -43.50 7.84
CA VAL A 103 -15.57 -44.84 7.45
C VAL A 103 -15.00 -45.60 8.66
N SER A 104 -14.36 -44.88 9.60
CA SER A 104 -13.73 -45.47 10.78
C SER A 104 -14.69 -45.75 11.94
N GLY A 105 -15.98 -45.40 11.79
CA GLY A 105 -16.98 -45.51 12.85
C GLY A 105 -16.80 -44.49 13.99
N TRP A 106 -16.00 -43.44 13.78
CA TRP A 106 -15.83 -42.37 14.77
C TRP A 106 -17.01 -41.41 14.70
N HIS A 107 -17.61 -41.11 15.85
CA HIS A 107 -18.71 -40.17 15.92
C HIS A 107 -18.18 -38.75 16.14
N ILE A 108 -18.19 -37.93 15.09
CA ILE A 108 -18.02 -36.47 15.22
C ILE A 108 -19.35 -35.90 15.70
N ALA A 109 -19.35 -35.20 16.83
CA ALA A 109 -20.56 -34.63 17.43
C ALA A 109 -21.24 -33.61 16.49
N ASN A 110 -20.45 -32.76 15.82
CA ASN A 110 -20.95 -31.78 14.87
C ASN A 110 -20.00 -31.58 13.68
N PRO A 111 -20.18 -32.31 12.56
CA PRO A 111 -19.29 -32.20 11.40
C PRO A 111 -19.40 -30.85 10.69
N TYR A 112 -20.55 -30.19 10.78
CA TYR A 112 -20.76 -28.86 10.21
C TYR A 112 -19.91 -27.81 10.90
N PHE A 113 -19.89 -27.82 12.24
CA PHE A 113 -19.07 -26.89 13.02
C PHE A 113 -17.57 -27.07 12.73
N LEU A 114 -17.11 -28.32 12.62
CA LEU A 114 -15.73 -28.62 12.24
C LEU A 114 -15.38 -28.03 10.86
N ALA A 115 -16.25 -28.23 9.87
CA ALA A 115 -16.05 -27.70 8.52
C ALA A 115 -16.02 -26.17 8.52
N GLN A 116 -16.96 -25.53 9.21
CA GLN A 116 -17.06 -24.08 9.29
C GLN A 116 -15.85 -23.44 9.98
N THR A 117 -15.43 -24.02 11.12
CA THR A 117 -14.24 -23.57 11.86
C THR A 117 -12.97 -23.71 11.03
N LEU A 118 -12.82 -24.81 10.27
CA LEU A 118 -11.66 -25.01 9.40
C LEU A 118 -11.66 -24.06 8.21
N VAL A 119 -12.82 -23.80 7.58
CA VAL A 119 -12.92 -22.84 6.47
C VAL A 119 -12.61 -21.42 6.91
N THR A 120 -13.19 -20.96 8.04
CA THR A 120 -12.94 -19.62 8.60
C THR A 120 -11.47 -19.44 9.00
N SER A 121 -10.88 -20.45 9.65
CA SER A 121 -9.44 -20.47 9.97
C SER A 121 -8.59 -20.46 8.70
N GLY A 122 -9.04 -21.12 7.64
CA GLY A 122 -8.38 -21.16 6.34
C GLY A 122 -8.35 -19.80 5.67
N ALA A 123 -9.45 -19.04 5.76
CA ALA A 123 -9.51 -17.66 5.30
C ALA A 123 -8.45 -16.79 6.00
N LEU A 124 -8.36 -16.88 7.32
CA LEU A 124 -7.41 -16.11 8.12
C LEU A 124 -5.96 -16.50 7.83
N LEU A 125 -5.64 -17.79 7.74
CA LEU A 125 -4.30 -18.24 7.37
C LEU A 125 -3.92 -17.79 5.96
N GLY A 126 -4.84 -17.93 5.00
CA GLY A 126 -4.64 -17.45 3.63
C GLY A 126 -4.39 -15.94 3.58
N LEU A 127 -5.11 -15.17 4.41
CA LEU A 127 -4.92 -13.74 4.56
C LEU A 127 -3.54 -13.40 5.15
N VAL A 128 -3.12 -14.08 6.23
CA VAL A 128 -1.80 -13.88 6.85
C VAL A 128 -0.69 -14.18 5.86
N VAL A 129 -0.77 -15.29 5.12
CA VAL A 129 0.21 -15.65 4.07
C VAL A 129 0.18 -14.62 2.93
N GLY A 130 -1.00 -14.12 2.57
CA GLY A 130 -1.17 -13.10 1.54
C GLY A 130 -0.46 -11.80 1.92
N ILE A 131 -0.65 -11.34 3.16
CA ILE A 131 0.00 -10.13 3.70
C ILE A 131 1.51 -10.34 3.88
N ALA A 132 1.93 -11.49 4.41
CA ALA A 132 3.35 -11.82 4.55
C ALA A 132 4.06 -11.85 3.19
N GLY A 133 3.39 -12.28 2.13
CA GLY A 133 3.92 -12.22 0.76
C GLY A 133 4.06 -10.79 0.21
N LEU A 134 3.38 -9.79 0.77
CA LEU A 134 3.56 -8.37 0.42
C LEU A 134 4.79 -7.78 1.10
N VAL A 135 5.04 -8.19 2.34
CA VAL A 135 6.33 -7.97 3.01
C VAL A 135 7.29 -9.01 2.46
N GLY A 136 7.55 -8.93 1.14
CA GLY A 136 8.50 -9.81 0.48
C GLY A 136 9.74 -9.93 1.35
N PRO A 137 10.28 -11.15 1.55
CA PRO A 137 11.43 -11.32 2.41
C PRO A 137 12.44 -10.29 1.96
N LEU A 138 12.80 -9.37 2.86
CA LEU A 138 13.87 -8.39 2.66
C LEU A 138 14.97 -9.20 2.00
N ARG A 139 15.11 -9.04 0.68
CA ARG A 139 16.00 -9.87 -0.10
C ARG A 139 17.34 -9.53 0.52
N PRO A 140 17.99 -10.46 1.26
CA PRO A 140 19.29 -10.15 1.82
C PRO A 140 20.11 -9.76 0.60
N ASP A 141 20.55 -8.50 0.60
CA ASP A 141 21.21 -7.91 -0.56
C ASP A 141 22.36 -8.87 -0.92
N PRO A 142 22.33 -9.53 -2.09
CA PRO A 142 23.41 -10.41 -2.48
C PRO A 142 24.70 -9.63 -2.82
N GLY A 143 24.77 -8.34 -2.43
CA GLY A 143 25.81 -7.38 -2.75
C GLY A 143 26.89 -7.18 -1.71
N ASP A 144 27.03 -8.02 -0.68
CA ASP A 144 28.17 -7.96 0.25
C ASP A 144 28.91 -9.30 0.39
N SER A 145 29.30 -9.86 -0.76
CA SER A 145 30.38 -10.84 -0.84
C SER A 145 31.44 -10.31 -1.81
N ARG A 146 31.98 -9.13 -1.50
CA ARG A 146 33.07 -8.50 -2.24
C ARG A 146 34.28 -8.27 -1.35
N ASP A 147 34.71 -9.35 -0.71
CA ASP A 147 36.07 -9.59 -0.20
C ASP A 147 36.29 -11.10 -0.44
N GLU A 148 37.38 -11.64 -0.94
CA GLU A 148 38.75 -11.18 -1.12
C GLU A 148 39.33 -12.23 -2.09
N SER A 149 39.69 -11.85 -3.30
CA SER A 149 40.49 -12.73 -4.16
C SER A 149 41.47 -11.87 -4.96
N ASP A 150 42.33 -11.22 -4.18
CA ASP A 150 43.63 -10.77 -4.68
C ASP A 150 44.55 -11.99 -4.80
N ALA A 151 44.98 -12.23 -6.04
CA ALA A 151 46.32 -12.60 -6.47
C ALA A 151 46.28 -13.70 -7.53
N SER A 152 46.61 -13.35 -8.78
CA SER A 152 47.87 -13.79 -9.40
C SER A 152 47.87 -13.49 -10.91
N SER A 153 48.63 -12.45 -11.28
CA SER A 153 49.64 -12.41 -12.36
C SER A 153 49.35 -12.85 -13.81
N ALA A 154 49.81 -11.96 -14.71
CA ALA A 154 50.33 -12.16 -16.09
C ALA A 154 49.27 -12.34 -17.20
N ASP A 155 49.36 -11.79 -18.40
CA ASP A 155 50.33 -10.93 -19.11
C ASP A 155 49.56 -10.33 -20.33
N PRO A 156 50.09 -9.33 -21.06
CA PRO A 156 49.35 -8.55 -22.05
C PRO A 156 49.38 -9.20 -23.44
N GLU A 157 48.23 -9.25 -24.11
CA GLU A 157 48.17 -9.46 -25.56
C GLU A 157 47.39 -8.31 -26.22
N GLU A 158 48.10 -7.63 -27.13
CA GLU A 158 47.64 -6.57 -28.01
C GLU A 158 46.59 -7.05 -29.02
N LEU A 159 45.81 -6.05 -29.51
CA LEU A 159 44.96 -6.00 -30.72
C LEU A 159 43.49 -6.41 -30.59
N PRO A 160 42.57 -5.93 -31.46
CA PRO A 160 42.59 -4.71 -32.27
C PRO A 160 41.36 -3.81 -32.01
N SER A 161 41.58 -2.51 -32.18
CA SER A 161 40.56 -1.48 -32.33
C SER A 161 39.44 -1.89 -33.29
N THR A 162 38.25 -2.09 -32.75
CA THR A 162 37.01 -2.20 -33.52
C THR A 162 36.07 -1.14 -32.99
N GLU A 163 35.97 -0.02 -33.71
CA GLU A 163 34.92 0.98 -33.51
C GLU A 163 33.55 0.30 -33.63
N PRO A 164 32.62 0.56 -32.69
CA PRO A 164 31.21 0.53 -33.00
C PRO A 164 30.67 1.96 -32.83
N THR A 165 30.45 2.60 -33.97
CA THR A 165 29.14 3.15 -34.29
C THR A 165 28.46 3.91 -33.16
N ASP A 166 28.86 5.18 -33.04
CA ASP A 166 27.96 6.35 -33.09
C ASP A 166 26.50 6.07 -32.73
N SER A 167 26.29 5.61 -31.50
CA SER A 167 24.98 5.56 -30.89
C SER A 167 24.72 6.94 -30.34
N ALA A 168 23.92 7.69 -31.11
CA ALA A 168 23.31 8.94 -30.76
C ALA A 168 22.41 8.79 -29.52
N LEU A 169 23.03 8.51 -28.36
CA LEU A 169 22.47 8.82 -27.07
C LEU A 169 22.40 10.34 -27.02
N THR A 170 21.19 10.83 -27.22
CA THR A 170 20.77 12.20 -26.94
C THR A 170 21.39 12.60 -25.61
N ARG A 171 22.49 13.37 -25.66
CA ARG A 171 23.02 14.08 -24.51
C ARG A 171 21.85 14.92 -24.01
N LEU A 172 21.22 14.45 -22.94
CA LEU A 172 20.33 15.29 -22.15
C LEU A 172 21.12 16.57 -21.88
N PRO A 173 20.52 17.75 -22.10
CA PRO A 173 21.18 19.00 -21.79
C PRO A 173 21.61 18.94 -20.34
N THR A 174 22.91 18.78 -20.13
CA THR A 174 23.57 19.08 -18.86
C THR A 174 23.48 20.59 -18.74
N ALA A 175 22.30 21.07 -18.32
CA ALA A 175 22.19 22.42 -17.79
C ALA A 175 23.28 22.53 -16.74
N ASP A 176 24.01 23.64 -16.74
CA ASP A 176 25.09 23.92 -15.81
C ASP A 176 24.55 23.85 -14.36
N VAL A 177 24.54 22.66 -13.75
CA VAL A 177 24.24 22.42 -12.32
C VAL A 177 25.55 22.38 -11.53
N ASP A 178 26.53 23.17 -11.97
CA ASP A 178 27.76 23.36 -11.22
C ASP A 178 27.46 24.33 -10.06
N ASP A 179 27.66 23.85 -8.83
CA ASP A 179 27.63 24.58 -7.55
C ASP A 179 26.29 24.90 -6.88
N ILE A 180 25.36 23.93 -6.79
CA ILE A 180 24.42 23.93 -5.65
C ILE A 180 24.99 23.02 -4.55
N ASP A 181 25.82 23.60 -3.68
CA ASP A 181 26.34 22.95 -2.47
C ASP A 181 25.20 22.80 -1.44
N VAL A 182 24.30 21.85 -1.67
CA VAL A 182 23.26 21.45 -0.71
C VAL A 182 23.90 20.46 0.26
N PRO A 183 23.90 20.74 1.58
CA PRO A 183 24.36 19.77 2.56
C PRO A 183 23.60 18.45 2.38
N SER A 184 24.30 17.32 2.31
CA SER A 184 23.69 16.02 1.97
C SER A 184 22.49 15.66 2.85
N GLY A 185 22.48 16.08 4.13
CA GLY A 185 21.35 15.86 5.02
C GLY A 185 20.06 16.59 4.60
N VAL A 186 20.17 17.79 4.01
CA VAL A 186 19.01 18.55 3.55
C VAL A 186 18.33 17.86 2.36
N MET A 187 19.13 17.23 1.48
CA MET A 187 18.60 16.46 0.37
C MET A 187 17.81 15.23 0.84
N ASP A 188 18.35 14.50 1.83
CA ASP A 188 17.66 13.34 2.42
C ASP A 188 16.33 13.75 3.06
N ASP A 189 16.30 14.88 3.76
CA ASP A 189 15.08 15.43 4.36
C ASP A 189 14.04 15.82 3.29
N TRP A 190 14.48 16.44 2.19
CA TRP A 190 13.61 16.73 1.05
C TRP A 190 13.06 15.45 0.43
N LEU A 191 13.89 14.41 0.24
CA LEU A 191 13.45 13.13 -0.31
C LEU A 191 12.47 12.42 0.61
N ASP A 192 12.65 12.49 1.94
CA ASP A 192 11.71 11.91 2.92
C ASP A 192 10.35 12.64 2.92
N VAL A 193 10.36 13.97 2.77
CA VAL A 193 9.15 14.76 2.55
C VAL A 193 8.50 14.40 1.22
N LEU A 194 9.29 14.30 0.15
CA LEU A 194 8.80 13.94 -1.18
C LEU A 194 8.34 12.49 -1.26
N ALA A 195 8.78 11.59 -0.39
CA ALA A 195 8.25 10.23 -0.33
C ALA A 195 6.81 10.21 0.22
N ASP A 196 6.46 11.15 1.09
CA ASP A 196 5.11 11.27 1.64
C ASP A 196 4.13 11.88 0.63
N ARG A 197 3.12 11.08 0.26
CA ARG A 197 2.05 11.48 -0.68
C ARG A 197 1.29 12.73 -0.23
N ARG A 198 1.09 12.92 1.08
CA ARG A 198 0.36 14.07 1.64
C ARG A 198 1.19 15.35 1.55
N CYS A 199 2.47 15.26 1.85
CA CYS A 199 3.40 16.38 1.68
C CYS A 199 3.43 16.84 0.22
N ARG A 200 3.57 15.90 -0.74
CA ARG A 200 3.50 16.22 -2.18
C ARG A 200 2.18 16.89 -2.60
N TYR A 201 1.06 16.45 -2.02
CA TYR A 201 -0.25 17.06 -2.31
C TYR A 201 -0.31 18.51 -1.84
N VAL A 202 0.12 18.78 -0.59
CA VAL A 202 0.15 20.15 -0.04
C VAL A 202 1.08 21.05 -0.87
N LEU A 203 2.28 20.57 -1.18
CA LEU A 203 3.25 21.32 -1.99
C LEU A 203 2.72 21.66 -3.39
N ARG A 204 2.02 20.71 -4.04
CA ARG A 204 1.41 20.97 -5.34
C ARG A 204 0.33 22.03 -5.26
N MET A 205 -0.58 21.91 -4.29
CA MET A 205 -1.63 22.91 -4.09
C MET A 205 -1.01 24.28 -3.81
N ALA A 206 0.02 24.32 -2.95
CA ALA A 206 0.77 25.54 -2.58
C ALA A 206 1.45 26.22 -3.77
N MET A 207 2.05 25.44 -4.66
CA MET A 207 2.68 25.92 -5.89
C MET A 207 1.67 26.42 -6.92
N ASP A 208 0.50 25.79 -7.01
CA ASP A 208 -0.57 26.18 -7.94
C ASP A 208 -1.39 27.39 -7.45
N ALA A 209 -1.24 27.80 -6.19
CA ALA A 209 -1.95 28.96 -5.65
C ALA A 209 -1.42 30.28 -6.26
N PRO A 210 -2.30 31.23 -6.60
CA PRO A 210 -1.94 32.44 -7.35
C PRO A 210 -0.90 33.32 -6.63
N ASP A 211 -0.94 33.34 -5.30
CA ASP A 211 -0.03 34.11 -4.45
C ASP A 211 0.95 33.21 -3.67
N GLY A 212 0.96 31.89 -3.95
CA GLY A 212 1.68 30.90 -3.15
C GLY A 212 1.18 30.76 -1.72
N VAL A 213 0.02 31.34 -1.38
CA VAL A 213 -0.60 31.27 -0.05
C VAL A 213 -1.89 30.46 -0.13
N LEU A 214 -2.05 29.49 0.78
CA LEU A 214 -3.31 28.77 1.00
C LEU A 214 -3.70 28.78 2.46
N THR A 215 -5.00 28.64 2.69
CA THR A 215 -5.52 28.27 4.01
C THR A 215 -5.63 26.75 4.16
N VAL A 216 -5.58 26.26 5.40
CA VAL A 216 -5.87 24.85 5.71
C VAL A 216 -7.27 24.45 5.23
N GLU A 217 -8.22 25.38 5.27
CA GLU A 217 -9.58 25.17 4.77
C GLU A 217 -9.58 24.89 3.26
N GLU A 218 -8.85 25.68 2.46
CA GLU A 218 -8.70 25.45 1.02
C GLU A 218 -8.02 24.11 0.70
N LEU A 219 -7.01 23.70 1.49
CA LEU A 219 -6.36 22.38 1.37
C LEU A 219 -7.31 21.21 1.66
N THR A 220 -8.41 21.44 2.39
CA THR A 220 -9.39 20.40 2.76
C THR A 220 -10.69 20.47 1.94
N SER A 221 -10.86 21.50 1.12
CA SER A 221 -12.11 21.84 0.43
C SER A 221 -12.63 20.79 -0.56
N GLY A 222 -11.79 19.83 -0.97
CA GLY A 222 -12.15 18.80 -1.96
C GLY A 222 -12.95 17.59 -1.45
N ASP A 223 -13.07 17.34 -0.13
CA ASP A 223 -13.74 16.14 0.41
C ASP A 223 -14.27 16.34 1.86
N GLU A 224 -15.51 16.83 2.00
CA GLU A 224 -16.13 17.22 3.29
C GLU A 224 -16.13 16.11 4.36
N LEU A 225 -16.36 14.84 3.95
CA LEU A 225 -16.41 13.71 4.89
C LEU A 225 -15.03 13.22 5.34
N ARG A 226 -13.97 13.55 4.60
CA ARG A 226 -12.57 13.29 4.99
C ARG A 226 -11.93 14.48 5.69
N SER A 227 -12.51 15.66 5.56
CA SER A 227 -11.95 16.94 6.01
C SER A 227 -11.53 16.93 7.48
N MET A 228 -12.36 16.49 8.44
CA MET A 228 -11.98 16.54 9.87
C MET A 228 -10.74 15.72 10.23
N SER A 229 -10.64 14.48 9.72
CA SER A 229 -9.47 13.64 9.98
C SER A 229 -8.25 14.08 9.18
N LEU A 230 -8.47 14.71 8.02
CA LEU A 230 -7.44 15.23 7.16
C LEU A 230 -6.84 16.51 7.75
N GLU A 231 -7.67 17.43 8.23
CA GLU A 231 -7.28 18.68 8.86
C GLU A 231 -6.39 18.42 10.09
N ALA A 232 -6.83 17.53 10.99
CA ALA A 232 -6.02 17.16 12.15
C ALA A 232 -4.67 16.57 11.74
N ASN A 233 -4.63 15.77 10.66
CA ASN A 233 -3.37 15.22 10.17
C ASN A 233 -2.48 16.29 9.52
N LEU A 234 -3.06 17.22 8.77
CA LEU A 234 -2.34 18.34 8.16
C LEU A 234 -1.69 19.20 9.24
N ARG A 235 -2.46 19.64 10.24
CA ARG A 235 -1.99 20.52 11.31
C ARG A 235 -0.90 19.89 12.18
N HIS A 236 -1.03 18.61 12.50
CA HIS A 236 -0.16 17.98 13.51
C HIS A 236 0.98 17.13 12.93
N VAL A 237 0.94 16.79 11.64
CA VAL A 237 1.94 15.89 11.04
C VAL A 237 2.53 16.50 9.79
N THR A 238 1.70 16.83 8.79
CA THR A 238 2.19 17.23 7.47
C THR A 238 2.80 18.64 7.46
N LEU A 239 2.10 19.63 8.00
CA LEU A 239 2.57 21.02 7.99
C LEU A 239 3.80 21.23 8.89
N PRO A 240 3.90 20.65 10.11
CA PRO A 240 5.13 20.71 10.87
C PRO A 240 6.32 20.10 10.12
N LYS A 241 6.12 18.93 9.50
CA LYS A 241 7.20 18.28 8.72
C LYS A 241 7.69 19.14 7.57
N LEU A 242 6.79 19.82 6.85
CA LEU A 242 7.12 20.73 5.76
C LEU A 242 7.77 22.04 6.24
N TRP A 243 7.38 22.52 7.41
CA TRP A 243 8.02 23.66 8.07
C TRP A 243 9.46 23.31 8.43
N ASP A 244 9.68 22.18 9.09
CA ASP A 244 10.99 21.79 9.63
C ASP A 244 12.08 21.75 8.54
N VAL A 245 11.71 21.44 7.29
CA VAL A 245 12.60 21.44 6.12
C VAL A 245 12.62 22.75 5.34
N HIS A 246 11.98 23.79 5.85
CA HIS A 246 11.88 25.13 5.26
C HIS A 246 11.34 25.15 3.83
N LEU A 247 10.32 24.32 3.54
CA LEU A 247 9.63 24.34 2.25
C LEU A 247 8.36 25.20 2.26
N ILE A 248 7.79 25.39 3.45
CA ILE A 248 6.65 26.26 3.69
C ILE A 248 6.88 27.11 4.93
N ASP A 249 6.20 28.25 4.98
CA ASP A 249 6.03 29.09 6.14
C ASP A 249 4.57 28.96 6.61
N TYR A 250 4.36 28.37 7.79
CA TYR A 250 3.03 28.07 8.31
C TYR A 250 2.69 29.00 9.47
N ASP A 251 1.51 29.62 9.46
CA ASP A 251 1.00 30.36 10.61
C ASP A 251 -0.17 29.57 11.24
N ASP A 252 0.10 28.95 12.39
CA ASP A 252 -0.90 28.16 13.13
C ASP A 252 -2.09 29.01 13.61
N ARG A 253 -1.90 30.32 13.83
CA ARG A 253 -2.94 31.22 14.34
C ARG A 253 -4.01 31.50 13.30
N THR A 254 -3.58 31.70 12.06
CA THR A 254 -4.45 32.01 10.91
C THR A 254 -4.77 30.76 10.09
N GLY A 255 -4.02 29.67 10.27
CA GLY A 255 -4.11 28.50 9.42
C GLY A 255 -3.64 28.77 7.99
N THR A 256 -2.76 29.76 7.78
CA THR A 256 -2.22 30.08 6.45
C THR A 256 -0.89 29.37 6.23
N VAL A 257 -0.73 28.79 5.05
CA VAL A 257 0.47 28.13 4.56
C VAL A 257 0.97 28.94 3.38
N ARG A 258 2.19 29.46 3.48
CA ARG A 258 2.88 30.17 2.39
C ARG A 258 3.98 29.29 1.83
N TYR A 259 3.98 29.10 0.53
CA TYR A 259 5.01 28.39 -0.20
C TYR A 259 6.28 29.24 -0.22
N ASP A 260 7.40 28.67 0.22
CA ASP A 260 8.69 29.38 0.32
C ASP A 260 9.85 28.39 0.11
N ALA A 261 9.75 27.54 -0.92
CA ALA A 261 10.73 26.50 -1.18
C ALA A 261 11.96 27.04 -1.94
N PRO A 262 13.16 26.47 -1.68
CA PRO A 262 14.36 26.80 -2.46
C PRO A 262 14.24 26.39 -3.94
N PRO A 263 14.83 27.12 -4.91
CA PRO A 263 14.77 26.77 -6.34
C PRO A 263 15.31 25.38 -6.68
N ALA A 264 16.30 24.89 -5.91
CA ALA A 264 16.82 23.54 -6.06
C ALA A 264 15.76 22.47 -5.75
N PHE A 265 14.93 22.70 -4.73
CA PHE A 265 13.83 21.82 -4.39
C PHE A 265 12.74 21.83 -5.48
N GLU A 266 12.42 22.99 -6.05
CA GLU A 266 11.44 23.08 -7.15
C GLU A 266 11.86 22.21 -8.34
N THR A 267 13.13 22.29 -8.72
CA THR A 267 13.69 21.48 -9.80
C THR A 267 13.57 19.98 -9.48
N LEU A 268 13.86 19.58 -8.25
CA LEU A 268 13.71 18.20 -7.79
C LEU A 268 12.24 17.75 -7.82
N PHE A 269 11.33 18.58 -7.32
CA PHE A 269 9.90 18.32 -7.28
C PHE A 269 9.33 18.12 -8.69
N GLU A 270 9.70 18.97 -9.64
CA GLU A 270 9.32 18.84 -11.05
C GLU A 270 9.78 17.51 -11.65
N VAL A 271 11.00 17.08 -11.34
CA VAL A 271 11.52 15.78 -11.80
C VAL A 271 10.69 14.64 -11.23
N VAL A 272 10.41 14.65 -9.91
CA VAL A 272 9.59 13.61 -9.26
C VAL A 272 8.18 13.57 -9.84
N GLU A 273 7.55 14.72 -10.08
CA GLU A 273 6.21 14.79 -10.67
C GLU A 273 6.19 14.33 -12.13
N ARG A 274 7.26 14.58 -12.89
CA ARG A 274 7.40 14.09 -14.27
C ARG A 274 7.42 12.56 -14.35
N TYR A 275 8.09 11.88 -13.42
CA TYR A 275 8.15 10.41 -13.39
C TYR A 275 6.89 9.74 -12.82
N ARG A 276 5.96 10.53 -12.27
CA ARG A 276 4.69 10.03 -11.76
C ARG A 276 3.63 9.82 -12.86
N GLN A 277 3.75 10.55 -13.98
CA GLN A 277 2.84 10.46 -15.14
C GLN A 277 3.16 9.24 -16.01
#